data_AF-A0A0R2YRN4-F1
#
_entry.id   AF-A0A0R2YRN4-F1
#
_cell.length_a   1.000
_cell.length_b   1.000
_cell.length_c   1.000
_cell.angle_alpha   90.00
_cell.angle_beta   90.00
_cell.angle_gamma   90.00
#
_symmetry.space_group_name_H-M   'P 1'
#
loop_
_entity.id
_entity.type
_entity.pdbx_description
1 polymer ?
#
loop_
_entity_poly.entity_id
_entity_poly.type
_entity_poly.pdbx_seq_one_letter_code
_entity_poly.pdbx_strand_id
1 'polypeptide(L)' 'MDNVIPFDPDSQIVRDDQPPHIDPYSFTLLIGVFNDLTAYRESEPNRERAALMRKTATKLNAVLARFEPPQGAA' A
#
# COMPACT_ATOMS: atom_id res chain seq x y z
N MET A 1 -5.76 -9.20 -20.02
CA MET A 1 -4.47 -8.70 -19.53
C MET A 1 -4.62 -7.20 -19.52
N ASP A 2 -4.95 -6.62 -18.37
CA ASP A 2 -5.07 -5.16 -18.26
C ASP A 2 -3.84 -4.58 -17.58
N ASN A 3 -3.36 -3.50 -18.18
CA ASN A 3 -2.07 -2.86 -17.97
C ASN A 3 -1.88 -2.36 -16.53
N VAL A 4 -0.79 -2.80 -15.91
CA VAL A 4 -0.27 -2.24 -14.66
C VAL A 4 0.13 -0.78 -14.91
N ILE A 5 -0.25 0.15 -14.03
CA ILE A 5 0.27 1.52 -14.08
C ILE A 5 1.73 1.56 -13.58
N PRO A 6 2.59 2.33 -14.25
CA PRO A 6 4.00 2.46 -13.90
C PRO A 6 4.15 3.23 -12.58
N PHE A 7 4.68 2.55 -11.56
CA PHE A 7 5.25 3.21 -10.40
C PHE A 7 6.72 3.49 -10.69
N ASP A 8 7.00 4.64 -11.30
CA ASP A 8 8.37 5.12 -11.46
C ASP A 8 8.67 6.13 -10.33
N PRO A 9 9.44 5.74 -9.29
CA PRO A 9 9.79 6.62 -8.19
C PRO A 9 10.76 7.74 -8.60
N ASP A 10 11.42 7.63 -9.76
CA ASP A 10 12.35 8.61 -10.31
C ASP A 10 11.68 9.54 -11.33
N SER A 11 10.61 9.09 -11.99
CA SER A 11 9.74 9.99 -12.75
C SER A 11 8.85 10.74 -11.77
N GLN A 12 9.08 12.04 -11.60
CA GLN A 12 8.20 12.94 -10.87
C GLN A 12 6.83 13.16 -11.56
N ILE A 13 6.41 12.24 -12.43
CA ILE A 13 5.18 12.32 -13.21
C ILE A 13 4.04 11.82 -12.33
N VAL A 14 3.56 12.70 -11.44
CA VAL A 14 2.23 12.57 -10.88
C VAL A 14 1.26 12.96 -11.98
N ARG A 15 0.56 11.98 -12.55
CA ARG A 15 -0.56 12.24 -13.44
C ARG A 15 -1.77 12.63 -12.59
N ASP A 16 -1.92 13.94 -12.34
CA ASP A 16 -3.05 14.49 -11.56
C ASP A 16 -4.41 14.25 -12.23
N ASP A 17 -4.43 13.84 -13.49
CA ASP A 17 -5.62 13.58 -14.30
C ASP A 17 -6.17 12.15 -14.18
N GLN A 18 -5.43 11.22 -13.58
CA GLN A 18 -5.86 9.83 -13.42
C GLN A 18 -5.55 9.28 -12.02
N PRO A 19 -6.50 8.58 -11.37
CA PRO A 19 -6.21 7.85 -10.16
C PRO A 19 -5.05 6.87 -10.39
N PRO A 20 -4.12 6.69 -9.43
CA PRO A 20 -3.09 5.70 -9.60
C PRO A 20 -3.75 4.31 -9.66
N HIS A 21 -3.33 3.52 -10.64
CA HIS A 21 -3.77 2.14 -10.79
C HIS A 21 -2.65 1.19 -10.36
N ILE A 22 -3.07 -0.01 -9.99
CA ILE A 22 -2.21 -1.12 -9.61
C ILE A 22 -2.96 -2.36 -10.05
N ASP A 23 -2.25 -3.37 -10.54
CA ASP A 23 -2.92 -4.60 -10.91
C ASP A 23 -3.51 -5.29 -9.67
N PRO A 24 -4.63 -6.02 -9.80
CA PRO A 24 -5.31 -6.63 -8.66
C PRO A 24 -4.42 -7.58 -7.85
N TYR A 25 -3.46 -8.25 -8.50
CA TYR A 25 -2.56 -9.18 -7.83
C TYR A 25 -1.55 -8.44 -6.95
N SER A 26 -0.88 -7.42 -7.49
CA SER A 26 0.02 -6.56 -6.71
C SER A 26 -0.69 -5.82 -5.57
N PHE A 27 -1.93 -5.34 -5.80
CA PHE A 27 -2.74 -4.74 -4.73
C PHE A 27 -3.02 -5.74 -3.60
N THR A 28 -3.40 -6.97 -3.95
CA THR A 28 -3.64 -8.04 -2.98
C THR A 28 -2.39 -8.35 -2.15
N LEU A 29 -1.20 -8.39 -2.79
CA LEU A 29 0.06 -8.58 -2.08
C LEU A 29 0.37 -7.44 -1.10
N LEU A 30 0.14 -6.19 -1.50
CA LEU A 30 0.35 -5.04 -0.62
C LEU A 30 -0.60 -5.04 0.58
N ILE A 31 -1.86 -5.45 0.39
CA ILE A 31 -2.82 -5.65 1.47
C ILE A 31 -2.34 -6.76 2.43
N GLY A 32 -1.82 -7.87 1.90
CA GLY A 32 -1.24 -8.95 2.71
C GLY A 32 -0.07 -8.46 3.58
N VAL A 33 0.89 -7.75 2.98
CA VAL A 33 2.03 -7.15 3.70
C VAL A 33 1.56 -6.16 4.76
N PHE A 34 0.54 -5.35 4.47
CA PHE A 34 -0.03 -4.42 5.44
C PHE A 34 -0.64 -5.14 6.65
N ASN A 35 -1.35 -6.23 6.41
CA ASN A 35 -1.93 -7.05 7.48
C ASN A 35 -0.85 -7.71 8.33
N ASP A 36 0.17 -8.31 7.70
CA ASP A 36 1.30 -8.93 8.40
C ASP A 36 2.05 -7.92 9.26
N LEU A 37 2.31 -6.72 8.72
CA LEU A 37 2.97 -5.65 9.47
C LEU A 37 2.13 -5.17 10.66
N THR A 38 0.81 -5.15 10.51
CA THR A 38 -0.12 -4.79 11.60
C THR A 38 -0.11 -5.83 12.70
N ALA A 39 -0.17 -7.11 12.36
CA ALA A 39 -0.08 -8.22 13.31
C ALA A 39 1.29 -8.27 14.00
N TYR A 40 2.38 -8.05 13.25
CA TYR A 40 3.73 -8.03 13.81
C TYR A 40 3.93 -6.85 14.77
N ARG A 41 3.39 -5.67 14.46
CA ARG A 41 3.37 -4.52 15.37
C ARG A 41 2.66 -4.84 16.68
N GLU A 42 1.53 -5.52 16.63
CA GLU A 42 0.71 -5.83 17.82
C GLU A 42 1.37 -6.86 18.74
N SER A 43 2.20 -7.75 18.18
CA SER A 43 2.97 -8.74 18.94
C SER A 43 4.36 -8.26 19.37
N GLU A 44 4.80 -7.08 18.92
CA GLU A 44 6.16 -6.57 19.19
C GLU A 44 6.31 -6.07 20.65
N PRO A 45 7.16 -6.69 21.47
CA PRO A 45 7.33 -6.30 22.87
C PRO A 45 8.17 -5.01 23.02
N ASN A 46 9.00 -4.66 22.05
CA ASN A 46 9.78 -3.43 22.08
C ASN A 46 8.95 -2.24 21.56
N ARG A 47 8.64 -1.30 22.47
CA ARG A 47 7.81 -0.12 22.17
C ARG A 47 8.37 0.78 21.07
N GLU A 48 9.69 0.94 20.97
CA GLU A 48 10.32 1.76 19.94
C GLU A 48 10.20 1.10 18.57
N ARG A 49 10.43 -0.22 18.49
CA ARG A 49 10.22 -0.99 17.26
C ARG A 49 8.76 -0.99 16.84
N ALA A 50 7.82 -1.17 17.77
CA ALA A 50 6.40 -1.07 17.51
C ALA A 50 6.00 0.33 16.98
N ALA A 51 6.60 1.40 17.51
CA ALA A 51 6.36 2.76 17.03
C ALA A 51 6.90 2.97 15.60
N LEU A 52 8.06 2.40 15.26
CA LEU A 52 8.58 2.42 13.89
C LEU A 52 7.67 1.65 12.93
N MET A 53 7.22 0.46 13.31
CA MET A 53 6.27 -0.33 12.52
C MET A 53 4.95 0.40 12.32
N ARG A 54 4.45 1.09 13.35
CA ARG A 54 3.26 1.95 13.24
C ARG A 54 3.44 3.04 12.17
N LYS A 55 4.59 3.73 12.15
CA LYS A 55 4.88 4.73 11.12
C LYS A 55 4.90 4.12 9.73
N THR A 56 5.50 2.94 9.56
CA THR A 56 5.53 2.22 8.29
C THR A 56 4.12 1.81 7.84
N ALA A 57 3.31 1.25 8.74
CA ALA A 57 1.93 0.87 8.46
C ALA A 57 1.08 2.10 8.07
N THR A 58 1.23 3.23 8.75
CA THR A 58 0.54 4.49 8.37
C THR A 58 0.91 4.93 6.96
N LYS A 59 2.19 4.88 6.58
CA LYS A 59 2.63 5.23 5.22
C LYS A 59 2.07 4.27 4.18
N LEU A 60 2.10 2.96 4.45
CA LEU A 60 1.56 1.96 3.54
C LEU A 60 0.04 2.10 3.38
N ASN A 61 -0.70 2.36 4.46
CA ASN A 61 -2.13 2.65 4.39
C ASN A 61 -2.43 3.89 3.53
N ALA A 62 -1.62 4.95 3.66
CA ALA A 62 -1.75 6.14 2.83
C ALA A 62 -1.46 5.87 1.34
N VAL A 63 -0.53 4.95 1.03
CA VAL A 63 -0.26 4.50 -0.34
C VAL A 63 -1.45 3.68 -0.88
N LEU A 64 -1.94 2.71 -0.10
CA LEU A 64 -3.07 1.87 -0.47
C LEU A 64 -4.34 2.69 -0.74
N ALA A 65 -4.61 3.71 0.07
CA ALA A 65 -5.76 4.60 -0.08
C ALA A 65 -5.75 5.45 -1.36
N ARG A 66 -4.61 5.52 -2.07
CA ARG A 66 -4.52 6.25 -3.34
C ARG A 66 -5.03 5.43 -4.51
N PHE A 67 -4.94 4.10 -4.44
CA PHE A 67 -5.38 3.23 -5.52
C PHE A 67 -6.90 3.10 -5.49
N GLU A 68 -7.53 3.12 -6.66
CA GLU A 68 -8.94 2.76 -6.75
C GLU A 68 -9.14 1.32 -6.26
N PRO A 69 -10.20 1.03 -5.48
CA PRO A 69 -10.53 -0.34 -5.18
C PRO A 69 -10.78 -1.08 -6.50
N PRO A 70 -10.27 -2.31 -6.67
CA PRO A 70 -10.48 -3.07 -7.88
C PRO A 70 -12.00 -3.15 -8.16
N GLN A 71 -12.40 -2.81 -9.39
CA GLN A 71 -13.80 -2.86 -9.80
C GLN A 71 -14.35 -4.27 -9.52
N GLY A 72 -15.35 -4.36 -8.64
CA GLY A 72 -15.95 -5.64 -8.20
C GLY A 72 -15.81 -5.98 -6.71
N ALA A 73 -15.21 -5.10 -5.88
CA ALA A 73 -15.30 -5.20 -4.43
C ALA A 73 -16.47 -4.36 -3.87
N ALA A 74 -17.70 -4.71 -4.25
CA ALA A 74 -18.94 -4.26 -3.62
C ALA A 74 -20.01 -5.34 -3.79
#